data_AF-A0A0F9CLU8-F1
#
_entry.id   AF-A0A0F9CLU8-F1
#
_cell.length_a   1.000
_cell.length_b   1.000
_cell.length_c   1.000
_cell.angle_alpha   90.00
_cell.angle_beta   90.00
_cell.angle_gamma   90.00
#
_symmetry.space_group_name_H-M   'P 1'
#
loop_
_entity.id
_entity.type
_entity.pdbx_description
1 polymer ?
#
loop_
_entity_poly.entity_id
_entity_poly.type
_entity_poly.pdbx_seq_one_letter_code
_entity_poly.pdbx_strand_id
1 'polypeptide(L)'
;MASDGLVGSKITLKSVQIVINALDKNSARSFTPMTTGALQIGTVPINMGYWGLCHPDVAIDVAALTGFTSIEKYAGQTETVLGEFGTLTVAGKALRFISSEDAGVDAGSGVTGSDSSGLNGTTDFTDLYTTVVIGKDAIGSVGLGVQYTDGIFRAGDALDPVDVIVKTEGGTSDPFDEIRTVAWKAWHTGAILNPAWARGIRSGATDLTQ
;
A
#
# COMPACT_ATOMS: atom_id res chain seq x y z
N MET A 1 20.27 2.58 4.06
CA MET A 1 19.73 1.38 3.39
C MET A 1 20.84 0.83 2.51
N ALA A 2 20.90 -0.48 2.26
CA ALA A 2 21.85 -0.99 1.28
C ALA A 2 21.58 -0.33 -0.07
N SER A 3 22.62 -0.11 -0.87
CA SER A 3 22.43 0.30 -2.27
C SER A 3 21.64 -0.79 -2.99
N ASP A 4 20.78 -0.40 -3.93
CA ASP A 4 19.88 -1.31 -4.66
C ASP A 4 20.62 -2.53 -5.24
N GLY A 5 21.79 -2.35 -5.83
CA GLY A 5 22.62 -3.44 -6.39
C GLY A 5 23.19 -4.45 -5.37
N LEU A 6 22.91 -4.30 -4.08
CA LEU A 6 23.26 -5.28 -3.02
C LEU A 6 22.03 -6.01 -2.45
N VAL A 7 20.82 -5.68 -2.93
CA VAL A 7 19.59 -6.30 -2.46
C VAL A 7 19.40 -7.64 -3.18
N GLY A 8 19.62 -8.73 -2.45
CA GLY A 8 19.55 -10.11 -2.94
C GLY A 8 18.72 -11.03 -2.05
N SER A 9 17.73 -10.47 -1.36
CA SER A 9 16.87 -11.22 -0.46
C SER A 9 15.43 -10.77 -0.60
N LYS A 10 14.51 -11.73 -0.42
CA LYS A 10 13.11 -11.42 -0.16
C LYS A 10 12.90 -10.64 1.13
N ILE A 11 11.70 -10.12 1.33
CA ILE A 11 11.35 -9.42 2.56
C ILE A 11 11.58 -10.35 3.77
N THR A 12 12.25 -9.82 4.80
CA THR A 12 12.57 -10.58 6.00
C THR A 12 11.93 -9.96 7.23
N LEU A 13 11.70 -10.78 8.27
CA LEU A 13 11.25 -10.28 9.57
C LEU A 13 12.19 -9.20 10.13
N LYS A 14 13.49 -9.33 9.91
CA LYS A 14 14.49 -8.34 10.33
C LYS A 14 14.30 -7.00 9.61
N SER A 15 13.98 -7.00 8.32
CA SER A 15 13.69 -5.78 7.56
C SER A 15 12.50 -5.04 8.16
N VAL A 16 11.42 -5.76 8.51
CA VAL A 16 10.24 -5.18 9.16
C VAL A 16 10.57 -4.65 10.57
N GLN A 17 11.33 -5.40 11.36
CA GLN A 17 11.79 -4.97 12.69
C GLN A 17 12.59 -3.66 12.65
N ILE A 18 13.50 -3.52 11.67
CA ILE A 18 14.30 -2.31 11.49
C ILE A 18 13.40 -1.10 11.21
N VAL A 19 12.41 -1.26 10.34
CA VAL A 19 11.49 -0.17 9.98
C VAL A 19 10.58 0.23 11.12
N ILE A 20 9.98 -0.72 11.83
CA ILE A 20 9.12 -0.43 12.98
C ILE A 20 9.91 0.29 14.08
N ASN A 21 11.13 -0.20 14.38
CA ASN A 21 12.01 0.47 15.34
C ASN A 21 12.39 1.90 14.89
N ALA A 22 12.60 2.12 13.59
CA ALA A 22 12.88 3.45 13.07
C ALA A 22 11.68 4.40 13.21
N LEU A 23 10.45 3.93 12.97
CA LEU A 23 9.23 4.71 13.13
C LEU A 23 8.97 5.04 14.61
N ASP A 24 9.10 4.06 15.50
CA ASP A 24 8.91 4.24 16.94
C ASP A 24 9.94 5.20 17.53
N LYS A 25 11.21 5.11 17.12
CA LYS A 25 12.26 6.07 17.53
C LYS A 25 11.95 7.51 17.12
N ASN A 26 11.22 7.69 16.02
CA ASN A 26 10.80 9.01 15.54
C ASN A 26 9.41 9.40 16.05
N SER A 27 8.85 8.66 17.03
CA SER A 27 7.53 8.91 17.61
C SER A 27 6.41 9.01 16.57
N ALA A 28 6.49 8.18 15.51
CA ALA A 28 5.43 8.07 14.52
C ALA A 28 4.12 7.61 15.18
N ARG A 29 3.00 8.10 14.69
CA ARG A 29 1.67 7.70 15.17
C ARG A 29 1.15 6.51 14.36
N SER A 30 0.48 5.58 15.03
CA SER A 30 -0.22 4.47 14.38
C SER A 30 -1.55 4.94 13.75
N PHE A 31 -1.98 4.28 12.68
CA PHE A 31 -3.26 4.55 12.02
C PHE A 31 -4.43 4.00 12.84
N THR A 32 -4.32 2.74 13.25
CA THR A 32 -5.43 2.00 13.84
C THR A 32 -5.28 1.89 15.35
N PRO A 33 -6.36 2.02 16.13
CA PRO A 33 -6.34 1.71 17.55
C PRO A 33 -6.13 0.20 17.77
N MET A 34 -5.83 -0.19 19.02
CA MET A 34 -5.77 -1.60 19.41
C MET A 34 -7.19 -2.16 19.48
N THR A 35 -7.41 -3.35 18.92
CA THR A 35 -8.71 -4.02 19.07
C THR A 35 -8.79 -4.73 20.42
N THR A 36 -9.98 -4.75 21.01
CA THR A 36 -10.26 -5.55 22.21
C THR A 36 -10.54 -6.99 21.80
N GLY A 37 -9.96 -7.97 22.52
CA GLY A 37 -10.22 -9.39 22.25
C GLY A 37 -11.72 -9.70 22.33
N ALA A 38 -12.23 -10.49 21.38
CA ALA A 38 -13.60 -10.98 21.37
C ALA A 38 -13.69 -12.37 22.00
N LEU A 39 -14.86 -12.74 22.54
CA LEU A 39 -15.15 -14.11 23.02
C LEU A 39 -15.30 -15.14 21.89
N GLN A 40 -15.07 -14.74 20.64
CA GLN A 40 -15.20 -15.58 19.46
C GLN A 40 -13.98 -16.48 19.29
N ILE A 41 -14.22 -17.78 19.16
CA ILE A 41 -13.18 -18.81 18.99
C ILE A 41 -12.36 -18.51 17.73
N GLY A 42 -11.03 -18.51 17.86
CA GLY A 42 -10.12 -18.32 16.74
C GLY A 42 -9.83 -16.86 16.37
N THR A 43 -10.39 -15.89 17.10
CA THR A 43 -10.03 -14.47 16.93
C THR A 43 -8.84 -14.10 17.81
N VAL A 44 -7.99 -13.21 17.30
CA VAL A 44 -6.85 -12.65 18.05
C VAL A 44 -6.96 -11.13 18.12
N PRO A 45 -6.61 -10.53 19.28
CA PRO A 45 -6.52 -9.09 19.37
C PRO A 45 -5.32 -8.60 18.54
N ILE A 46 -5.54 -7.53 17.78
CA ILE A 46 -4.52 -6.86 16.97
C ILE A 46 -4.12 -5.55 17.63
N ASN A 47 -2.80 -5.34 17.73
CA ASN A 47 -2.23 -4.13 18.32
C ASN A 47 -2.42 -2.91 17.42
N MET A 48 -2.17 -1.72 17.98
CA MET A 48 -2.10 -0.50 17.19
C MET A 48 -1.05 -0.62 16.09
N GLY A 49 -1.38 -0.20 14.88
CA GLY A 49 -0.57 -0.52 13.72
C GLY A 49 -0.27 0.60 12.74
N TYR A 50 0.88 0.45 12.08
CA TYR A 50 1.27 1.16 10.87
C TYR A 50 0.70 0.46 9.63
N TRP A 51 0.71 1.14 8.49
CA TRP A 51 0.31 0.54 7.20
C TRP A 51 1.54 0.23 6.35
N GLY A 52 1.55 -0.95 5.74
CA GLY A 52 2.56 -1.41 4.80
C GLY A 52 1.91 -1.73 3.46
N LEU A 53 2.28 -1.00 2.41
CA LEU A 53 1.80 -1.19 1.05
C LEU A 53 2.84 -2.04 0.29
N CYS A 54 2.42 -3.15 -0.30
CA CYS A 54 3.32 -4.02 -1.06
C CYS A 54 2.67 -4.56 -2.35
N HIS A 55 3.51 -5.04 -3.26
CA HIS A 55 3.08 -5.74 -4.47
C HIS A 55 2.57 -7.16 -4.13
N PRO A 56 1.60 -7.72 -4.89
CA PRO A 56 1.10 -9.08 -4.70
C PRO A 56 2.18 -10.16 -4.63
N ASP A 57 3.24 -10.06 -5.44
CA ASP A 57 4.35 -11.02 -5.40
C ASP A 57 5.05 -11.05 -4.04
N VAL A 58 5.20 -9.88 -3.41
CA VAL A 58 5.79 -9.76 -2.06
C VAL A 58 4.79 -10.20 -0.99
N ALA A 59 3.48 -10.05 -1.22
CA ALA A 59 2.46 -10.43 -0.25
C ALA A 59 2.52 -11.92 0.12
N ILE A 60 2.88 -12.78 -0.84
CA ILE A 60 3.05 -14.23 -0.64
C ILE A 60 4.22 -14.49 0.32
N ASP A 61 5.34 -13.79 0.12
CA ASP A 61 6.50 -13.88 1.02
C ASP A 61 6.22 -13.29 2.41
N VAL A 62 5.44 -12.21 2.49
CA VAL A 62 5.00 -11.62 3.77
C VAL A 62 4.12 -12.59 4.54
N ALA A 63 3.17 -13.26 3.87
CA ALA A 63 2.29 -14.24 4.50
C ALA A 63 3.05 -15.45 5.05
N ALA A 64 4.21 -15.77 4.45
CA ALA A 64 5.11 -16.82 4.92
C ALA A 64 6.00 -16.41 6.12
N LEU A 65 6.00 -15.13 6.53
CA LEU A 65 6.79 -14.68 7.67
C LEU A 65 6.27 -15.26 8.98
N THR A 66 7.20 -15.69 9.84
CA THR A 66 6.86 -16.19 11.18
C THR A 66 6.17 -15.09 12.00
N GLY A 67 5.01 -15.41 12.57
CA GLY A 67 4.20 -14.46 13.35
C GLY A 67 3.20 -13.65 12.52
N PHE A 68 3.12 -13.88 11.20
CA PHE A 68 2.07 -13.31 10.38
C PHE A 68 0.69 -13.83 10.83
N THR A 69 -0.26 -12.91 10.95
CA THR A 69 -1.64 -13.17 11.29
C THR A 69 -2.51 -12.69 10.15
N SER A 70 -3.14 -13.62 9.46
CA SER A 70 -4.05 -13.33 8.37
C SER A 70 -5.32 -12.61 8.85
N ILE A 71 -5.92 -11.84 7.95
CA ILE A 71 -7.07 -10.97 8.22
C ILE A 71 -8.29 -11.70 8.81
N GLU A 72 -8.52 -12.97 8.45
CA GLU A 72 -9.67 -13.73 8.92
C GLU A 72 -9.67 -13.95 10.44
N LYS A 73 -8.50 -13.88 11.07
CA LYS A 73 -8.33 -14.07 12.51
C LYS A 73 -8.53 -12.80 13.32
N TYR A 74 -8.78 -11.65 12.68
CA TYR A 74 -8.94 -10.39 13.40
C TYR A 74 -10.21 -10.39 14.24
N ALA A 75 -10.08 -10.05 15.52
CA ALA A 75 -11.23 -9.76 16.36
C ALA A 75 -11.90 -8.44 15.90
N GLY A 76 -13.15 -8.53 15.44
CA GLY A 76 -13.94 -7.38 14.98
C GLY A 76 -13.54 -6.87 13.59
N GLN A 77 -13.72 -7.70 12.55
CA GLN A 77 -13.34 -7.49 11.13
C GLN A 77 -13.87 -6.19 10.46
N THR A 78 -14.68 -5.38 11.14
CA THR A 78 -15.38 -4.22 10.56
C THR A 78 -14.50 -3.00 10.23
N GLU A 79 -13.23 -2.97 10.65
CA GLU A 79 -12.29 -1.86 10.39
C GLU A 79 -11.10 -2.27 9.50
N THR A 80 -11.36 -3.04 8.45
CA THR A 80 -10.34 -3.47 7.48
C THR A 80 -10.38 -2.61 6.22
N VAL A 81 -9.22 -2.45 5.57
CA VAL A 81 -9.08 -1.68 4.33
C VAL A 81 -9.11 -2.62 3.13
N LEU A 82 -9.58 -2.14 1.96
CA LEU A 82 -9.55 -2.91 0.72
C LEU A 82 -8.10 -3.32 0.39
N GLY A 83 -7.90 -4.60 0.08
CA GLY A 83 -6.57 -5.16 -0.22
C GLY A 83 -5.73 -5.49 1.02
N GLU A 84 -6.23 -5.25 2.24
CA GLU A 84 -5.59 -5.73 3.45
C GLU A 84 -5.64 -7.27 3.52
N PHE A 85 -4.51 -7.92 3.73
CA PHE A 85 -4.44 -9.39 3.79
C PHE A 85 -3.96 -9.93 5.15
N GLY A 86 -3.37 -9.08 5.99
CA GLY A 86 -3.04 -9.45 7.36
C GLY A 86 -2.05 -8.52 8.02
N THR A 87 -1.57 -8.93 9.19
CA THR A 87 -0.71 -8.13 10.06
C THR A 87 0.46 -8.94 10.59
N LEU A 88 1.56 -8.23 10.85
CA LEU A 88 2.71 -8.76 11.57
C LEU A 88 2.94 -7.91 12.82
N THR A 89 2.89 -8.55 13.99
CA THR A 89 3.15 -7.86 15.26
C THR A 89 4.62 -7.96 15.64
N VAL A 90 5.26 -6.80 15.87
CA VAL A 90 6.66 -6.68 16.26
C VAL A 90 6.78 -5.69 17.41
N ALA A 91 7.42 -6.10 18.50
CA ALA A 91 7.69 -5.24 19.66
C ALA A 91 6.46 -4.48 20.20
N GLY A 92 5.26 -5.07 20.10
CA GLY A 92 4.01 -4.47 20.56
C GLY A 92 3.33 -3.54 19.57
N LYS A 93 3.86 -3.37 18.34
CA LYS A 93 3.23 -2.65 17.24
C LYS A 93 2.83 -3.63 16.13
N ALA A 94 1.67 -3.39 15.53
CA ALA A 94 1.24 -4.10 14.34
C ALA A 94 1.76 -3.40 13.08
N LEU A 95 2.08 -4.15 12.04
CA LEU A 95 2.19 -3.65 10.67
C LEU A 95 1.12 -4.34 9.85
N ARG A 96 0.09 -3.60 9.46
CA ARG A 96 -1.01 -4.10 8.62
C ARG A 96 -0.60 -3.97 7.16
N PHE A 97 -0.61 -5.08 6.44
CA PHE A 97 -0.18 -5.14 5.05
C PHE A 97 -1.36 -5.06 4.10
N ILE A 98 -1.22 -4.19 3.11
CA ILE A 98 -2.17 -3.94 2.04
C ILE A 98 -1.46 -4.26 0.73
N SER A 99 -2.07 -5.13 -0.07
CA SER A 99 -1.55 -5.52 -1.36
C SER A 99 -2.24 -4.74 -2.47
N SER A 100 -1.46 -4.20 -3.41
CA SER A 100 -1.96 -3.60 -4.65
C SER A 100 -0.94 -3.76 -5.78
N GLU A 101 -1.43 -4.09 -6.96
CA GLU A 101 -0.70 -4.18 -8.22
C GLU A 101 -0.07 -2.84 -8.66
N ASP A 102 -0.57 -1.72 -8.14
CA ASP A 102 -0.01 -0.39 -8.40
C ASP A 102 1.31 -0.15 -7.65
N ALA A 103 1.72 -1.06 -6.76
CA ALA A 103 3.00 -1.00 -6.08
C ALA A 103 4.14 -1.24 -7.09
N GLY A 104 4.85 -0.17 -7.44
CA GLY A 104 5.89 -0.19 -8.47
C GLY A 104 7.02 -1.20 -8.23
N VAL A 105 7.53 -1.74 -9.34
CA VAL A 105 8.63 -2.71 -9.41
C VAL A 105 9.77 -2.10 -10.20
N ASP A 106 10.96 -2.07 -9.60
CA ASP A 106 12.18 -1.67 -10.29
C ASP A 106 12.86 -2.92 -10.86
N ALA A 107 12.52 -3.23 -12.10
CA ALA A 107 13.03 -4.39 -12.82
C ALA A 107 14.57 -4.36 -12.92
N GLY A 108 15.21 -5.50 -12.69
CA GLY A 108 16.65 -5.72 -12.88
C GLY A 108 17.56 -4.78 -12.10
N SER A 109 17.11 -4.23 -10.96
CA SER A 109 17.85 -3.21 -10.19
C SER A 109 18.61 -3.78 -8.98
N GLY A 110 18.39 -5.06 -8.67
CA GLY A 110 18.95 -5.77 -7.51
C GLY A 110 20.32 -6.38 -7.77
N VAL A 111 20.64 -7.41 -6.98
CA VAL A 111 21.87 -8.20 -7.17
C VAL A 111 21.79 -9.03 -8.46
N THR A 112 22.95 -9.32 -9.04
CA THR A 112 23.09 -10.31 -10.12
C THR A 112 22.86 -11.74 -9.61
N GLY A 113 22.31 -12.62 -10.44
CA GLY A 113 22.06 -14.03 -10.13
C GLY A 113 20.64 -14.32 -9.64
N SER A 114 19.62 -13.61 -10.15
CA SER A 114 18.21 -13.80 -9.77
C SER A 114 17.77 -15.27 -9.82
N ASP A 115 18.13 -15.96 -10.89
CA ASP A 115 17.72 -17.35 -11.17
C ASP A 115 18.30 -18.31 -10.12
N SER A 116 19.55 -18.08 -9.70
CA SER A 116 20.21 -18.88 -8.66
C SER A 116 19.69 -18.59 -7.26
N SER A 117 19.08 -17.42 -7.06
CA SER A 117 18.51 -16.99 -5.79
C SER A 117 17.03 -17.39 -5.60
N GLY A 118 16.36 -17.87 -6.67
CA GLY A 118 14.93 -18.18 -6.66
C GLY A 118 14.05 -16.94 -6.49
N LEU A 119 14.53 -15.78 -6.94
CA LEU A 119 13.83 -14.51 -6.88
C LEU A 119 13.46 -14.05 -8.29
N ASN A 120 12.34 -13.33 -8.42
CA ASN A 120 11.97 -12.66 -9.66
C ASN A 120 13.12 -11.78 -10.15
N GLY A 121 13.39 -11.82 -11.45
CA GLY A 121 14.48 -11.05 -12.04
C GLY A 121 14.32 -10.80 -13.53
N THR A 122 14.97 -9.73 -13.96
CA THR A 122 15.04 -9.28 -15.34
C THR A 122 16.51 -9.24 -15.75
N THR A 123 16.86 -9.97 -16.81
CA THR A 123 18.22 -9.97 -17.40
C THR A 123 19.31 -10.32 -16.37
N ASP A 124 19.11 -11.40 -15.61
CA ASP A 124 20.02 -11.90 -14.55
C ASP A 124 20.13 -11.01 -13.29
N PHE A 125 19.39 -9.90 -13.21
CA PHE A 125 19.32 -9.06 -12.02
C PHE A 125 17.98 -9.23 -11.31
N THR A 126 17.99 -9.31 -9.97
CA THR A 126 16.77 -9.39 -9.17
C THR A 126 15.90 -8.13 -9.32
N ASP A 127 14.60 -8.33 -9.48
CA ASP A 127 13.62 -7.24 -9.50
C ASP A 127 13.38 -6.72 -8.07
N LEU A 128 13.37 -5.39 -7.90
CA LEU A 128 13.23 -4.78 -6.59
C LEU A 128 11.83 -4.23 -6.37
N TYR A 129 11.19 -4.73 -5.33
CA TYR A 129 9.89 -4.29 -4.87
C TYR A 129 10.07 -3.35 -3.67
N THR A 130 9.32 -2.24 -3.67
CA THR A 130 9.33 -1.30 -2.55
C THR A 130 8.09 -1.51 -1.69
N THR A 131 8.26 -2.16 -0.54
CA THR A 131 7.20 -2.18 0.48
C THR A 131 7.23 -0.87 1.26
N VAL A 132 6.24 -0.01 1.07
CA VAL A 132 6.17 1.32 1.69
C VAL A 132 5.46 1.19 3.03
N VAL A 133 6.17 1.49 4.11
CA VAL A 133 5.61 1.53 5.47
C VAL A 133 5.44 2.98 5.90
N ILE A 134 4.21 3.32 6.30
CA ILE A 134 3.83 4.67 6.70
C ILE A 134 3.23 4.68 8.10
N GLY A 135 3.52 5.76 8.83
CA GLY A 135 2.78 6.20 10.01
C GLY A 135 1.73 7.25 9.66
N LYS A 136 0.82 7.49 10.60
CA LYS A 136 -0.22 8.52 10.48
C LYS A 136 0.41 9.89 10.28
N ASP A 137 -0.19 10.70 9.41
CA ASP A 137 0.25 12.06 9.05
C ASP A 137 1.63 12.13 8.35
N ALA A 138 2.19 11.00 7.89
CA ALA A 138 3.44 10.99 7.12
C ALA A 138 3.28 11.51 5.69
N ILE A 139 2.10 11.26 5.10
CA ILE A 139 1.73 11.64 3.74
C ILE A 139 0.40 12.40 3.77
N GLY A 140 0.19 13.26 2.79
CA GLY A 140 -1.08 13.97 2.61
C GLY A 140 -1.36 14.19 1.13
N SER A 141 -2.65 14.33 0.81
CA SER A 141 -3.11 14.79 -0.50
C SER A 141 -3.71 16.19 -0.38
N VAL A 142 -3.56 16.99 -1.42
CA VAL A 142 -4.11 18.34 -1.51
C VAL A 142 -4.85 18.46 -2.83
N GLY A 143 -6.09 18.95 -2.77
CA GLY A 143 -6.82 19.43 -3.95
C GLY A 143 -6.47 20.89 -4.24
N LEU A 144 -6.67 21.34 -5.48
CA LEU A 144 -6.35 22.72 -5.89
C LEU A 144 -7.28 23.72 -5.19
N GLY A 145 -6.92 24.18 -3.99
CA GLY A 145 -7.69 25.11 -3.17
C GLY A 145 -8.82 24.47 -2.34
N VAL A 146 -8.94 23.15 -2.38
CA VAL A 146 -9.97 22.37 -1.67
C VAL A 146 -9.36 21.11 -1.04
N GLN A 147 -9.93 20.64 0.08
CA GLN A 147 -9.49 19.39 0.69
C GLN A 147 -9.98 18.22 -0.17
N TYR A 148 -9.13 17.22 -0.40
CA TYR A 148 -9.56 16.03 -1.11
C TYR A 148 -10.58 15.26 -0.26
N THR A 149 -11.57 14.67 -0.91
CA THR A 149 -12.65 13.97 -0.25
C THR A 149 -12.16 12.68 0.43
N ASP A 150 -12.53 12.49 1.70
CA ASP A 150 -12.04 11.41 2.60
C ASP A 150 -13.10 10.31 2.81
N GLY A 151 -13.63 9.73 1.72
CA GLY A 151 -14.73 8.77 1.83
C GLY A 151 -15.12 8.06 0.54
N ILE A 152 -16.17 7.24 0.62
CA ILE A 152 -16.78 6.56 -0.53
C ILE A 152 -17.98 7.39 -0.98
N PHE A 153 -18.00 7.78 -2.26
CA PHE A 153 -19.02 8.66 -2.83
C PHE A 153 -19.83 7.97 -3.90
N ARG A 154 -21.08 8.41 -4.09
CA ARG A 154 -21.98 7.87 -5.11
C ARG A 154 -21.92 8.73 -6.37
N ALA A 155 -22.30 8.13 -7.49
CA ALA A 155 -22.45 8.87 -8.74
C ALA A 155 -23.49 10.00 -8.57
N GLY A 156 -23.06 11.25 -8.77
CA GLY A 156 -23.89 12.44 -8.60
C GLY A 156 -23.56 13.28 -7.35
N ASP A 157 -22.74 12.76 -6.43
CA ASP A 157 -22.24 13.57 -5.31
C ASP A 157 -21.24 14.63 -5.83
N ALA A 158 -21.38 15.86 -5.36
CA ALA A 158 -20.41 16.91 -5.65
C ALA A 158 -19.11 16.61 -4.92
N LEU A 159 -18.05 16.33 -5.67
CA LEU A 159 -16.70 16.13 -5.14
C LEU A 159 -15.89 17.37 -5.51
N ASP A 160 -15.50 18.16 -4.52
CA ASP A 160 -14.74 19.40 -4.74
C ASP A 160 -13.49 19.24 -5.64
N PRO A 161 -12.71 18.13 -5.61
CA PRO A 161 -11.57 17.96 -6.50
C PRO A 161 -11.90 17.28 -7.84
N VAL A 162 -13.13 16.81 -8.09
CA VAL A 162 -13.52 16.10 -9.32
C VAL A 162 -14.74 16.76 -9.96
N ASP A 163 -14.52 17.36 -11.13
CA ASP A 163 -15.57 18.00 -11.91
C ASP A 163 -16.02 17.10 -13.06
N VAL A 164 -17.30 16.76 -13.10
CA VAL A 164 -17.92 15.97 -14.17
C VAL A 164 -18.64 16.92 -15.12
N ILE A 165 -18.15 16.98 -16.35
CA ILE A 165 -18.63 17.89 -17.38
C ILE A 165 -19.48 17.09 -18.36
N VAL A 166 -20.79 17.31 -18.32
CA VAL A 166 -21.72 16.78 -19.32
C VAL A 166 -21.96 17.85 -20.36
N LYS A 167 -21.50 17.62 -21.59
CA LYS A 167 -21.77 18.54 -22.70
C LYS A 167 -23.22 18.38 -23.15
N THR A 168 -23.86 19.49 -23.49
CA THR A 168 -25.15 19.47 -24.18
C THR A 168 -25.02 18.75 -25.53
N GLU A 169 -26.09 18.09 -25.96
CA GLU A 169 -26.19 17.50 -27.31
C GLU A 169 -25.91 18.56 -28.38
N GLY A 170 -25.36 18.09 -29.49
CA GLY A 170 -25.22 18.89 -30.70
C GLY A 170 -23.81 19.39 -31.03
N GLY A 171 -23.71 19.89 -32.25
CA GLY A 171 -22.50 20.40 -32.89
C GLY A 171 -22.53 20.13 -34.39
N THR A 172 -21.62 20.74 -35.16
CA THR A 172 -21.54 20.52 -36.61
C THR A 172 -21.24 19.07 -37.01
N SER A 173 -20.73 18.25 -36.09
CA SER A 173 -20.46 16.83 -36.29
C SER A 173 -21.57 15.89 -35.80
N ASP A 174 -22.58 16.41 -35.08
CA ASP A 174 -23.74 15.66 -34.59
C ASP A 174 -25.03 16.47 -34.87
N PRO A 175 -25.49 16.48 -36.14
CA PRO A 175 -26.64 17.29 -36.56
C PRO A 175 -28.01 16.74 -36.14
N PHE A 176 -28.07 15.51 -35.60
CA PHE A 176 -29.30 14.89 -35.11
C PHE A 176 -29.43 14.90 -33.59
N ASP A 177 -28.46 15.48 -32.87
CA ASP A 177 -28.44 15.53 -31.40
C ASP A 177 -28.52 14.14 -30.76
N GLU A 178 -27.86 13.15 -31.37
CA GLU A 178 -27.92 11.74 -30.92
C GLU A 178 -26.79 11.37 -29.96
N ILE A 179 -25.74 12.19 -29.84
CA ILE A 179 -24.52 11.87 -29.11
C ILE A 179 -24.25 12.93 -28.03
N ARG A 180 -24.09 12.46 -26.78
CA ARG A 180 -23.57 13.28 -25.66
C ARG A 180 -22.15 12.86 -25.31
N THR A 181 -21.32 13.85 -24.99
CA THR A 181 -20.00 13.61 -24.40
C THR A 181 -20.04 13.88 -22.91
N VAL A 182 -19.60 12.90 -22.13
CA VAL A 182 -19.31 13.05 -20.70
C VAL A 182 -17.80 13.06 -20.53
N ALA A 183 -17.28 14.06 -19.86
CA ALA A 183 -15.87 14.18 -19.51
C ALA A 183 -15.72 14.40 -18.00
N TRP A 184 -14.53 14.12 -17.47
CA TRP A 184 -14.19 14.41 -16.09
C TRP A 184 -12.83 15.11 -16.01
N LYS A 185 -12.65 15.94 -14.98
CA LYS A 185 -11.38 16.54 -14.61
C LYS A 185 -11.19 16.36 -13.12
N ALA A 186 -9.98 15.99 -12.71
CA ALA A 186 -9.60 15.99 -11.31
C ALA A 186 -8.30 16.75 -11.08
N TRP A 187 -8.14 17.30 -9.89
CA TRP A 187 -6.90 17.91 -9.42
C TRP A 187 -6.39 17.16 -8.20
N HIS A 188 -5.22 16.53 -8.33
CA HIS A 188 -4.58 15.79 -7.26
C HIS A 188 -3.10 16.17 -7.14
N THR A 189 -2.63 16.36 -5.91
CA THR A 189 -1.21 16.41 -5.58
C THR A 189 -0.99 15.70 -4.26
N GLY A 190 -0.03 14.78 -4.22
CA GLY A 190 0.44 14.14 -3.01
C GLY A 190 1.72 14.81 -2.50
N ALA A 191 1.87 14.91 -1.18
CA ALA A 191 3.08 15.40 -0.53
C ALA A 191 3.48 14.48 0.63
N ILE A 192 4.80 14.29 0.78
CA ILE A 192 5.38 13.68 1.98
C ILE A 192 5.51 14.80 3.02
N LEU A 193 4.67 14.76 4.04
CA LEU A 193 4.61 15.77 5.10
C LEU A 193 5.73 15.55 6.12
N ASN A 194 6.00 14.29 6.45
CA ASN A 194 7.07 13.93 7.36
C ASN A 194 7.82 12.67 6.88
N PRO A 195 8.99 12.83 6.24
CA PRO A 195 9.77 11.68 5.77
C PRO A 195 10.32 10.84 6.92
N ALA A 196 10.38 11.34 8.16
CA ALA A 196 10.81 10.55 9.31
C ALA A 196 9.79 9.46 9.69
N TRP A 197 8.52 9.60 9.27
CA TRP A 197 7.42 8.69 9.56
C TRP A 197 7.04 7.78 8.39
N ALA A 198 7.88 7.70 7.35
CA ALA A 198 7.73 6.78 6.23
C ALA A 198 9.06 6.09 5.90
N ARG A 199 9.04 4.80 5.57
CA ARG A 199 10.22 4.04 5.13
C ARG A 199 9.84 3.07 4.03
N GLY A 200 10.68 2.96 3.00
CA GLY A 200 10.60 1.89 2.02
C GLY A 200 11.49 0.72 2.41
N ILE A 201 10.99 -0.50 2.33
CA ILE A 201 11.77 -1.73 2.37
C ILE A 201 11.98 -2.17 0.93
N ARG A 202 13.24 -2.21 0.49
CA ARG A 202 13.64 -2.76 -0.81
C ARG A 202 13.90 -4.25 -0.64
N SER A 203 13.20 -5.08 -1.39
CA SER A 203 13.37 -6.54 -1.37
C SER A 203 13.02 -7.17 -2.71
N GLY A 204 13.60 -8.32 -3.00
CA GLY A 204 13.09 -9.20 -4.07
C GLY A 204 11.78 -9.87 -3.67
N ALA A 205 11.18 -10.57 -4.61
CA ALA A 205 10.06 -11.50 -4.38
C ALA A 205 10.44 -12.89 -4.90
N THR A 206 9.91 -13.94 -4.26
CA THR A 206 10.11 -15.32 -4.72
C THR A 206 9.56 -15.49 -6.12
N ASP A 207 10.33 -16.16 -6.99
CA ASP A 207 9.86 -16.53 -8.32
C ASP A 207 8.85 -17.68 -8.24
N LEU A 208 7.65 -17.42 -8.76
CA LEU A 208 6.53 -18.36 -8.79
C LEU A 208 6.19 -18.82 -10.22
N THR A 209 6.94 -18.34 -11.21
CA THR A 209 6.80 -18.76 -12.60
C THR A 209 7.62 -20.03 -12.84
N GLN A 210 7.01 -21.17 -12.56
CA GLN A 210 7.48 -22.46 -13.07
C GLN A 210 6.74 -22.83 -14.35
#